data_AF-A0A938YZ05-F1
#
_entry.id   AF-A0A938YZ05-F1
#
_cell.length_a   1.000
_cell.length_b   1.000
_cell.length_c   1.000
_cell.angle_alpha   90.00
_cell.angle_beta   90.00
_cell.angle_gamma   90.00
#
_symmetry.space_group_name_H-M   'P 1'
#
loop_
_entity.id
_entity.type
_entity.pdbx_description
1 polymer ?
#
loop_
_entity_poly.entity_id
_entity_poly.type
_entity_poly.pdbx_seq_one_letter_code
_entity_poly.pdbx_strand_id
1 'polypeptide(L)'
;MIETEGQPKDEANEAGKINPVQKEKANLSPFFKGFGLRVLAVLVAGLVAGGLIGHFAVPNGASCLAGLPAAGPDADDLKLKVQNYLNENIYGPQGAEASVVSLEPFDDEFYIVDFDVSAGGEVLGAMSAYVTKSGKSLSGQILSLDEPLDTGEPEENGSNIPKSDKPVVELFVMSYCPYGLQMEKAILPVMELLQGKAEISIKFCDYIMHNLPEIEENTRQYCIQKEQNELFIDYLGCFAQSGDSAACLESAGVDQAMLDSCTAAADQEFGIMGLYNDSSSWLSGVYPIYPVHTAENEMYGVGGSPTLIINGAEVSVDRSPEAVKQAVCSAFNVAPEECSQALSTAVASSGFGGGTGASSSGSC
;
A
#
# COMPACT_ATOMS: atom_id res chain seq x y z
N MET A 1 52.53 59.57 8.79
CA MET A 1 53.70 58.89 9.39
C MET A 1 53.18 57.50 9.77
N ILE A 2 53.35 56.42 8.99
CA ILE A 2 54.56 55.91 8.31
C ILE A 2 55.60 55.60 9.41
N GLU A 3 56.06 54.36 9.68
CA GLU A 3 56.04 53.09 8.90
C GLU A 3 56.19 51.83 9.79
N THR A 4 55.81 50.64 9.24
CA THR A 4 56.35 49.24 9.38
C THR A 4 57.02 48.72 10.69
N GLU A 5 57.22 47.42 10.96
CA GLU A 5 57.26 46.17 10.16
C GLU A 5 57.08 44.91 11.05
N GLY A 6 56.78 43.71 10.51
CA GLY A 6 56.97 42.45 11.26
C GLY A 6 56.05 41.23 10.99
N GLN A 7 56.16 40.61 9.81
CA GLN A 7 55.94 39.15 9.61
C GLN A 7 57.31 38.42 9.69
N PRO A 8 57.49 37.07 9.57
CA PRO A 8 56.66 36.02 8.96
C PRO A 8 56.33 34.89 10.01
N LYS A 9 55.93 33.64 9.74
CA LYS A 9 56.00 32.74 8.56
C LYS A 9 54.79 31.78 8.45
N ASP A 10 54.70 31.15 7.28
CA ASP A 10 53.93 29.97 6.95
C ASP A 10 54.55 28.67 7.50
N GLU A 11 53.71 27.68 7.79
CA GLU A 11 54.06 26.26 7.65
C GLU A 11 52.83 25.47 7.19
N ALA A 12 52.91 24.90 5.99
CA ALA A 12 51.98 23.90 5.49
C ALA A 12 52.76 22.59 5.27
N ASN A 13 52.11 21.46 5.56
CA ASN A 13 51.82 20.39 4.58
C ASN A 13 51.89 18.96 5.16
N GLU A 14 51.06 18.10 4.56
CA GLU A 14 51.13 16.62 4.43
C GLU A 14 51.12 15.65 5.63
N ALA A 15 49.96 14.99 5.76
CA ALA A 15 49.75 13.54 5.57
C ALA A 15 50.53 12.50 6.42
N GLY A 16 49.77 11.65 7.13
CA GLY A 16 50.37 10.54 7.90
C GLY A 16 49.44 9.45 8.42
N LYS A 17 48.86 8.64 7.53
CA LYS A 17 48.50 7.21 7.74
C LYS A 17 47.34 6.87 8.71
N ILE A 18 46.16 6.73 8.10
CA ILE A 18 45.17 5.69 8.39
C ILE A 18 45.79 4.33 8.76
N ASN A 19 45.35 3.74 9.87
CA ASN A 19 45.62 2.36 10.24
C ASN A 19 44.55 1.43 9.63
N PRO A 20 44.92 0.30 9.00
CA PRO A 20 43.94 -0.65 8.46
C PRO A 20 43.29 -1.47 9.58
N VAL A 21 41.97 -1.34 9.73
CA VAL A 21 41.15 -2.18 10.61
C VAL A 21 41.32 -3.65 10.22
N GLN A 22 41.61 -4.50 11.21
CA GLN A 22 41.74 -5.94 11.02
C GLN A 22 40.37 -6.53 10.64
N LYS A 23 40.28 -7.23 9.51
CA LYS A 23 39.11 -8.05 9.18
C LYS A 23 39.08 -9.29 10.08
N GLU A 24 38.35 -9.20 11.18
CA GLU A 24 38.03 -10.36 11.99
C GLU A 24 37.07 -11.28 11.21
N LYS A 25 37.40 -12.58 11.16
CA LYS A 25 36.66 -13.57 10.38
C LYS A 25 35.60 -14.22 11.26
N ALA A 26 34.33 -13.92 11.01
CA ALA A 26 33.23 -14.69 11.58
C ALA A 26 33.31 -16.16 11.10
N ASN A 27 33.31 -17.10 12.04
CA ASN A 27 33.29 -18.53 11.75
C ASN A 27 31.86 -18.98 11.41
N LEU A 28 31.62 -19.44 10.18
CA LEU A 28 30.44 -20.27 9.90
C LEU A 28 30.73 -21.72 10.31
N SER A 29 29.82 -22.32 11.08
CA SER A 29 29.87 -23.73 11.44
C SER A 29 29.41 -24.62 10.27
N PRO A 30 29.93 -25.86 10.14
CA PRO A 30 29.64 -26.70 8.99
C PRO A 30 28.46 -27.66 9.27
N PHE A 31 27.28 -27.35 8.74
CA PHE A 31 26.21 -28.34 8.56
C PHE A 31 25.91 -28.51 7.06
N PHE A 32 25.46 -29.70 6.66
CA PHE A 32 25.26 -30.14 5.27
C PHE A 32 26.52 -30.31 4.40
N LYS A 33 27.30 -31.34 4.72
CA LYS A 33 28.00 -32.13 3.69
C LYS A 33 27.25 -33.44 3.44
N GLY A 34 26.84 -33.65 2.19
CA GLY A 34 26.62 -34.99 1.64
C GLY A 34 25.18 -35.32 1.25
N PHE A 35 24.91 -35.23 -0.05
CA PHE A 35 24.36 -36.41 -0.72
C PHE A 35 25.06 -36.62 -2.06
N GLY A 36 25.51 -37.85 -2.29
CA GLY A 36 26.41 -38.19 -3.39
C GLY A 36 25.66 -38.52 -4.67
N LEU A 37 26.16 -37.96 -5.78
CA LEU A 37 26.00 -38.42 -7.15
C LEU A 37 25.87 -39.96 -7.24
N ARG A 38 24.73 -40.45 -7.74
CA ARG A 38 24.61 -41.82 -8.26
C ARG A 38 23.99 -41.82 -9.65
N VAL A 39 24.81 -42.24 -10.60
CA VAL A 39 24.48 -42.46 -12.00
C VAL A 39 23.59 -43.69 -12.14
N LEU A 40 22.54 -43.61 -12.95
CA LEU A 40 22.03 -44.77 -13.67
C LEU A 40 21.65 -44.38 -15.10
N ALA A 41 22.49 -44.79 -16.06
CA ALA A 41 22.18 -44.68 -17.48
C ALA A 41 21.44 -45.95 -17.92
N VAL A 42 20.33 -45.79 -18.64
CA VAL A 42 19.69 -46.89 -19.39
C VAL A 42 19.51 -46.44 -20.83
N LEU A 43 20.30 -47.04 -21.71
CA LEU A 43 20.15 -46.95 -23.16
C LEU A 43 19.07 -47.92 -23.62
N VAL A 44 18.13 -47.46 -24.45
CA VAL A 44 17.45 -48.30 -25.44
C VAL A 44 17.46 -47.56 -26.77
N ALA A 45 18.11 -48.16 -27.77
CA ALA A 45 18.05 -47.73 -29.17
C ALA A 45 17.10 -48.65 -29.95
N GLY A 46 16.33 -48.07 -30.88
CA GLY A 46 15.44 -48.80 -31.79
C GLY A 46 15.27 -48.04 -33.10
N LEU A 47 15.69 -48.64 -34.21
CA LEU A 47 15.89 -47.95 -35.49
C LEU A 47 14.65 -47.89 -36.41
N VAL A 48 14.53 -46.71 -37.03
CA VAL A 48 14.01 -46.35 -38.35
C VAL A 48 13.81 -47.48 -39.39
N ALA A 49 12.61 -47.52 -40.00
CA ALA A 49 12.33 -47.63 -41.45
C ALA A 49 10.80 -47.53 -41.69
N GLY A 50 10.24 -46.98 -42.78
CA GLY A 50 10.82 -46.24 -43.90
C GLY A 50 9.90 -46.23 -45.15
N GLY A 51 9.52 -45.03 -45.63
CA GLY A 51 8.96 -44.77 -46.98
C GLY A 51 7.43 -44.59 -47.10
N LEU A 52 6.90 -43.99 -48.18
CA LEU A 52 7.50 -43.17 -49.26
C LEU A 52 6.37 -42.50 -50.10
N ILE A 53 6.60 -41.28 -50.60
CA ILE A 53 5.96 -40.61 -51.77
C ILE A 53 4.51 -40.09 -51.63
N GLY A 54 4.35 -38.78 -51.88
CA GLY A 54 3.09 -38.10 -52.18
C GLY A 54 3.29 -36.63 -52.53
N HIS A 55 3.82 -36.32 -53.72
CA HIS A 55 4.05 -34.94 -54.17
C HIS A 55 2.75 -34.26 -54.63
N PHE A 56 2.46 -33.06 -54.12
CA PHE A 56 1.71 -32.02 -54.82
C PHE A 56 2.34 -30.64 -54.51
N ALA A 57 2.66 -29.88 -55.55
CA ALA A 57 2.96 -28.44 -55.46
C ALA A 57 1.62 -27.65 -55.53
N VAL A 58 1.49 -26.41 -55.04
CA VAL A 58 1.91 -25.09 -55.58
C VAL A 58 1.16 -24.04 -54.70
N PRO A 59 1.52 -22.73 -54.54
CA PRO A 59 2.80 -21.99 -54.62
C PRO A 59 3.16 -21.24 -53.31
N ASN A 60 4.24 -20.45 -53.34
CA ASN A 60 4.58 -19.46 -52.31
C ASN A 60 3.56 -18.30 -52.22
N GLY A 61 3.21 -17.91 -50.99
CA GLY A 61 2.57 -16.64 -50.63
C GLY A 61 3.08 -16.23 -49.24
N ALA A 62 3.40 -14.95 -49.05
CA ALA A 62 4.20 -14.50 -47.90
C ALA A 62 3.48 -14.64 -46.54
N SER A 63 4.25 -14.99 -45.50
CA SER A 63 3.79 -14.89 -44.11
C SER A 63 3.64 -13.44 -43.68
N CYS A 64 2.43 -13.06 -43.28
CA CYS A 64 2.14 -11.93 -42.39
C CYS A 64 0.94 -12.27 -41.51
N LEU A 65 1.06 -13.35 -40.70
CA LEU A 65 0.22 -13.52 -39.53
C LEU A 65 0.80 -12.67 -38.39
N ALA A 66 0.56 -11.36 -38.47
CA ALA A 66 0.57 -10.54 -37.28
C ALA A 66 -0.62 -10.99 -36.43
N GLY A 67 -0.35 -11.48 -35.22
CA GLY A 67 -1.39 -11.71 -34.24
C GLY A 67 -2.02 -10.36 -33.90
N LEU A 68 -3.26 -10.14 -34.34
CA LEU A 68 -4.09 -9.09 -33.78
C LEU A 68 -4.23 -9.38 -32.27
N PRO A 69 -4.01 -8.41 -31.37
CA PRO A 69 -4.41 -8.60 -29.98
C PRO A 69 -5.91 -8.89 -29.96
N ALA A 70 -6.35 -9.74 -29.03
CA ALA A 70 -7.77 -9.97 -28.83
C ALA A 70 -8.42 -8.62 -28.50
N ALA A 71 -9.42 -8.23 -29.29
CA ALA A 71 -10.22 -7.05 -28.97
C ALA A 71 -10.89 -7.28 -27.61
N GLY A 72 -10.86 -6.27 -26.73
CA GLY A 72 -11.65 -6.27 -25.51
C GLY A 72 -13.15 -6.30 -25.82
N PRO A 73 -14.00 -6.51 -24.80
CA PRO A 73 -15.45 -6.38 -24.95
C PRO A 73 -15.83 -4.99 -25.48
N ASP A 74 -17.00 -4.90 -26.12
CA ASP A 74 -17.58 -3.59 -26.47
C ASP A 74 -17.81 -2.76 -25.20
N ALA A 75 -17.78 -1.43 -25.31
CA ALA A 75 -17.92 -0.54 -24.16
C ALA A 75 -19.29 -0.70 -23.46
N ASP A 76 -20.36 -0.99 -24.20
CA ASP A 76 -21.68 -1.22 -23.59
C ASP A 76 -21.81 -2.65 -23.04
N ASP A 77 -21.16 -3.65 -23.67
CA ASP A 77 -21.03 -5.00 -23.11
C ASP A 77 -20.23 -4.99 -21.78
N LEU A 78 -19.19 -4.15 -21.68
CA LEU A 78 -18.37 -4.02 -20.49
C LEU A 78 -19.12 -3.34 -19.34
N LYS A 79 -19.91 -2.28 -19.60
CA LYS A 79 -20.81 -1.69 -18.60
C LYS A 79 -21.79 -2.72 -18.07
N LEU A 80 -22.42 -3.50 -18.97
CA LEU A 80 -23.39 -4.53 -18.58
C LEU A 80 -22.71 -5.65 -17.77
N LYS A 81 -21.49 -6.07 -18.15
CA LYS A 81 -20.71 -7.05 -17.39
C LYS A 81 -20.41 -6.56 -15.97
N VAL A 82 -19.95 -5.31 -15.81
CA VAL A 82 -19.68 -4.72 -14.50
C VAL A 82 -20.97 -4.59 -13.69
N GLN A 83 -22.05 -4.04 -14.26
CA GLN A 83 -23.31 -3.87 -13.56
C GLN A 83 -23.92 -5.20 -13.09
N ASN A 84 -23.90 -6.24 -13.95
CA ASN A 84 -24.37 -7.56 -13.58
C ASN A 84 -23.50 -8.15 -12.46
N TYR A 85 -22.18 -8.06 -12.57
CA TYR A 85 -21.26 -8.56 -11.54
C TYR A 85 -21.49 -7.90 -10.17
N LEU A 86 -21.58 -6.57 -10.15
CA LEU A 86 -21.88 -5.78 -8.95
C LEU A 86 -23.22 -6.20 -8.31
N ASN A 87 -24.26 -6.42 -9.12
CA ASN A 87 -25.58 -6.78 -8.61
C ASN A 87 -25.68 -8.25 -8.18
N GLU A 88 -25.12 -9.18 -8.95
CA GLU A 88 -25.18 -10.62 -8.66
C GLU A 88 -24.33 -10.99 -7.44
N ASN A 89 -23.18 -10.33 -7.26
CA ASN A 89 -22.19 -10.75 -6.27
C ASN A 89 -22.03 -9.79 -5.07
N ILE A 90 -22.32 -8.49 -5.21
CA ILE A 90 -22.08 -7.49 -4.15
C ILE A 90 -23.38 -6.92 -3.57
N TYR A 91 -24.19 -6.21 -4.37
CA TYR A 91 -25.30 -5.40 -3.85
C TYR A 91 -26.63 -6.16 -3.77
N GLY A 92 -26.95 -7.04 -4.72
CA GLY A 92 -28.18 -7.83 -4.73
C GLY A 92 -28.34 -8.71 -3.48
N PRO A 93 -27.30 -9.44 -3.01
CA PRO A 93 -27.34 -10.16 -1.74
C PRO A 93 -27.65 -9.27 -0.52
N GLN A 94 -27.32 -7.98 -0.58
CA GLN A 94 -27.54 -6.99 0.47
C GLN A 94 -28.88 -6.23 0.33
N GLY A 95 -29.69 -6.55 -0.69
CA GLY A 95 -30.97 -5.87 -0.95
C GLY A 95 -30.83 -4.48 -1.60
N ALA A 96 -29.68 -4.21 -2.23
CA ALA A 96 -29.39 -3.00 -2.98
C ALA A 96 -29.17 -3.29 -4.48
N GLU A 97 -29.18 -2.25 -5.30
CA GLU A 97 -29.00 -2.32 -6.76
C GLU A 97 -28.00 -1.24 -7.20
N ALA A 98 -26.93 -1.66 -7.87
CA ALA A 98 -25.98 -0.81 -8.57
C ALA A 98 -26.43 -0.56 -10.02
N SER A 99 -26.36 0.70 -10.46
CA SER A 99 -26.62 1.15 -11.82
C SER A 99 -25.40 1.88 -12.36
N VAL A 100 -24.77 1.36 -13.41
CA VAL A 100 -23.60 1.99 -14.04
C VAL A 100 -24.04 3.26 -14.78
N VAL A 101 -23.45 4.38 -14.38
CA VAL A 101 -23.73 5.73 -14.91
C VAL A 101 -22.75 6.08 -16.03
N SER A 102 -21.46 5.78 -15.85
CA SER A 102 -20.39 6.13 -16.79
C SER A 102 -19.43 4.96 -17.06
N LEU A 103 -18.67 5.07 -18.15
CA LEU A 103 -17.47 4.27 -18.41
C LEU A 103 -16.51 5.16 -19.22
N GLU A 104 -15.49 5.71 -18.59
CA GLU A 104 -14.55 6.64 -19.20
C GLU A 104 -13.13 6.05 -19.28
N PRO A 105 -12.39 6.18 -20.40
CA PRO A 105 -11.01 5.70 -20.48
C PRO A 105 -10.12 6.45 -19.49
N PHE A 106 -9.38 5.72 -18.65
CA PHE A 106 -8.46 6.32 -17.68
C PHE A 106 -7.04 6.42 -18.22
N ASP A 107 -6.48 5.28 -18.64
CA ASP A 107 -5.15 5.16 -19.23
C ASP A 107 -5.17 4.13 -20.38
N ASP A 108 -4.04 3.47 -20.67
CA ASP A 108 -3.96 2.44 -21.71
C ASP A 108 -4.59 1.09 -21.31
N GLU A 109 -4.71 0.79 -20.01
CA GLU A 109 -5.10 -0.51 -19.46
C GLU A 109 -6.45 -0.50 -18.71
N PHE A 110 -6.92 0.66 -18.24
CA PHE A 110 -8.14 0.81 -17.43
C PHE A 110 -9.17 1.80 -18.00
N TYR A 111 -10.43 1.57 -17.63
CA TYR A 111 -11.52 2.53 -17.60
C TYR A 111 -11.87 2.85 -16.13
N ILE A 112 -12.37 4.06 -15.86
CA ILE A 112 -13.16 4.34 -14.66
C ILE A 112 -14.63 4.05 -14.97
N VAL A 113 -15.31 3.40 -14.03
CA VAL A 113 -16.76 3.16 -14.02
C VAL A 113 -17.36 3.95 -12.88
N ASP A 114 -18.22 4.94 -13.16
CA ASP A 114 -19.07 5.52 -12.13
C ASP A 114 -20.41 4.76 -12.06
N PHE A 115 -20.91 4.51 -10.87
CA PHE A 115 -22.18 3.83 -10.64
C PHE A 115 -22.90 4.36 -9.39
N ASP A 116 -24.23 4.47 -9.49
CA ASP A 116 -25.10 4.79 -8.37
C ASP A 116 -25.52 3.49 -7.68
N VAL A 117 -25.59 3.48 -6.36
CA VAL A 117 -26.20 2.38 -5.59
C VAL A 117 -27.48 2.86 -4.94
N SER A 118 -28.53 2.06 -5.07
CA SER A 118 -29.86 2.34 -4.54
C SER A 118 -30.43 1.18 -3.73
N ALA A 119 -31.31 1.47 -2.77
CA ALA A 119 -32.08 0.45 -2.06
C ALA A 119 -33.50 0.98 -1.82
N GLY A 120 -34.51 0.13 -2.01
CA GLY A 120 -35.91 0.53 -1.84
C GLY A 120 -36.41 1.65 -2.77
N GLY A 121 -35.64 2.00 -3.81
CA GLY A 121 -35.92 3.12 -4.72
C GLY A 121 -35.28 4.46 -4.34
N GLU A 122 -34.44 4.52 -3.31
CA GLU A 122 -33.65 5.69 -2.92
C GLU A 122 -32.17 5.47 -3.25
N VAL A 123 -31.50 6.49 -3.82
CA VAL A 123 -30.06 6.42 -4.14
C VAL A 123 -29.27 6.70 -2.86
N LEU A 124 -28.49 5.71 -2.43
CA LEU A 124 -27.68 5.74 -1.20
C LEU A 124 -26.34 6.46 -1.41
N GLY A 125 -25.80 6.42 -2.64
CA GLY A 125 -24.56 7.11 -2.99
C GLY A 125 -24.07 6.77 -4.39
N ALA A 126 -23.15 7.58 -4.90
CA ALA A 126 -22.41 7.34 -6.13
C ALA A 126 -20.99 6.87 -5.79
N MET A 127 -20.46 5.92 -6.56
CA MET A 127 -19.14 5.33 -6.40
C MET A 127 -18.42 5.23 -7.75
N SER A 128 -17.09 5.16 -7.70
CA SER A 128 -16.23 4.95 -8.87
C SER A 128 -15.34 3.73 -8.63
N ALA A 129 -15.15 2.90 -9.66
CA ALA A 129 -14.25 1.74 -9.64
C ALA A 129 -13.44 1.65 -10.94
N TYR A 130 -12.26 1.04 -10.90
CA TYR A 130 -11.44 0.86 -12.10
C TYR A 130 -11.72 -0.51 -12.73
N VAL A 131 -12.05 -0.57 -14.02
CA VAL A 131 -12.16 -1.84 -14.75
C VAL A 131 -11.09 -1.93 -15.83
N THR A 132 -10.38 -3.05 -15.88
CA THR A 132 -9.43 -3.33 -16.96
C THR A 132 -10.16 -3.29 -18.32
N LYS A 133 -9.52 -2.75 -19.37
CA LYS A 133 -10.09 -2.76 -20.74
C LYS A 133 -10.29 -4.16 -21.31
N SER A 134 -9.62 -5.17 -20.73
CA SER A 134 -9.86 -6.58 -21.03
C SER A 134 -11.18 -7.11 -20.46
N GLY A 135 -11.83 -6.37 -19.55
CA GLY A 135 -13.05 -6.76 -18.86
C GLY A 135 -12.88 -7.93 -17.90
N LYS A 136 -11.66 -8.20 -17.44
CA LYS A 136 -11.33 -9.36 -16.58
C LYS A 136 -11.26 -9.04 -15.10
N SER A 137 -10.87 -7.82 -14.76
CA SER A 137 -10.74 -7.36 -13.38
C SER A 137 -11.44 -6.03 -13.19
N LEU A 138 -12.19 -5.94 -12.10
CA LEU A 138 -12.69 -4.72 -11.49
C LEU A 138 -11.85 -4.47 -10.23
N SER A 139 -11.51 -3.21 -9.92
CA SER A 139 -10.57 -2.85 -8.86
C SER A 139 -11.12 -1.77 -7.93
N GLY A 140 -11.16 -2.15 -6.66
CA GLY A 140 -11.38 -1.36 -5.45
C GLY A 140 -11.35 -2.27 -4.20
N GLN A 141 -10.60 -3.38 -4.26
CA GLN A 141 -11.26 -4.68 -4.44
C GLN A 141 -10.77 -5.39 -5.71
N ILE A 142 -9.65 -6.13 -5.75
CA ILE A 142 -9.23 -6.79 -7.01
C ILE A 142 -10.10 -8.04 -7.26
N LEU A 143 -11.22 -7.84 -7.95
CA LEU A 143 -12.23 -8.86 -8.21
C LEU A 143 -12.16 -9.34 -9.66
N SER A 144 -12.13 -10.66 -9.86
CA SER A 144 -12.19 -11.29 -11.18
C SER A 144 -13.61 -11.28 -11.72
N LEU A 145 -13.84 -10.57 -12.82
CA LEU A 145 -15.12 -10.52 -13.54
C LEU A 145 -15.42 -11.82 -14.33
N ASP A 146 -14.49 -12.77 -14.37
CA ASP A 146 -14.64 -14.06 -15.06
C ASP A 146 -14.96 -15.22 -14.10
N GLU A 147 -14.87 -15.01 -12.79
CA GLU A 147 -15.18 -16.00 -11.76
C GLU A 147 -16.29 -15.45 -10.84
N PRO A 148 -17.31 -16.25 -10.46
CA PRO A 148 -18.26 -15.82 -9.45
C PRO A 148 -17.49 -15.54 -8.15
N LEU A 149 -17.92 -14.56 -7.35
CA LEU A 149 -17.31 -14.38 -6.03
C LEU A 149 -17.45 -15.68 -5.24
N ASP A 150 -16.35 -16.11 -4.63
CA ASP A 150 -16.39 -17.17 -3.62
C ASP A 150 -17.11 -16.60 -2.40
N THR A 151 -18.44 -16.70 -2.44
CA THR A 151 -19.31 -16.39 -1.31
C THR A 151 -19.19 -17.52 -0.29
N GLY A 152 -18.02 -17.57 0.35
CA GLY A 152 -17.98 -17.81 1.78
C GLY A 152 -19.09 -16.99 2.44
N GLU A 153 -19.71 -17.54 3.48
CA GLU A 153 -20.71 -16.81 4.26
C GLU A 153 -20.16 -15.41 4.55
N PRO A 154 -20.98 -14.34 4.50
CA PRO A 154 -20.50 -13.00 4.82
C PRO A 154 -19.85 -13.08 6.20
N GLU A 155 -18.52 -13.01 6.25
CA GLU A 155 -17.84 -13.02 7.54
C GLU A 155 -18.33 -11.76 8.24
N GLU A 156 -19.11 -11.98 9.30
CA GLU A 156 -19.19 -11.01 10.37
C GLU A 156 -17.75 -10.78 10.80
N ASN A 157 -17.13 -9.73 10.25
CA ASN A 157 -15.87 -9.17 10.71
C ASN A 157 -16.03 -8.50 12.09
N GLY A 158 -16.93 -9.04 12.93
CA GLY A 158 -16.62 -9.33 14.33
C GLY A 158 -15.49 -10.35 14.43
N SER A 159 -14.35 -10.03 13.81
CA SER A 159 -13.06 -10.65 14.07
C SER A 159 -12.91 -10.73 15.58
N ASN A 160 -12.50 -11.90 16.10
CA ASN A 160 -12.31 -12.09 17.52
C ASN A 160 -10.97 -11.44 17.90
N ILE A 161 -10.93 -10.10 17.83
CA ILE A 161 -9.71 -9.28 17.88
C ILE A 161 -8.88 -9.74 19.09
N PRO A 162 -7.65 -10.24 18.87
CA PRO A 162 -6.84 -10.78 19.95
C PRO A 162 -6.69 -9.76 21.07
N LYS A 163 -6.94 -10.19 22.31
CA LYS A 163 -6.92 -9.28 23.46
C LYS A 163 -5.55 -9.19 24.12
N SER A 164 -5.22 -8.00 24.60
CA SER A 164 -3.97 -7.70 25.31
C SER A 164 -4.17 -6.63 26.39
N ASP A 165 -3.21 -6.45 27.29
CA ASP A 165 -3.26 -5.37 28.29
C ASP A 165 -2.94 -3.99 27.69
N LYS A 166 -2.21 -3.97 26.57
CA LYS A 166 -1.84 -2.77 25.81
C LYS A 166 -1.89 -3.12 24.31
N PRO A 167 -3.02 -2.87 23.62
CA PRO A 167 -3.18 -3.21 22.21
C PRO A 167 -2.16 -2.52 21.32
N VAL A 168 -1.62 -3.28 20.38
CA VAL A 168 -0.83 -2.78 19.25
C VAL A 168 -1.80 -2.55 18.09
N VAL A 169 -1.77 -1.34 17.52
CA VAL A 169 -2.65 -0.90 16.44
C VAL A 169 -1.77 -0.31 15.35
N GLU A 170 -1.86 -0.89 14.16
CA GLU A 170 -1.02 -0.55 13.01
C GLU A 170 -1.96 -0.22 11.85
N LEU A 171 -2.05 1.06 11.49
CA LEU A 171 -2.83 1.52 10.35
C LEU A 171 -1.89 1.71 9.16
N PHE A 172 -2.01 0.85 8.15
CA PHE A 172 -1.24 0.92 6.91
C PHE A 172 -1.91 1.86 5.91
N VAL A 173 -1.15 2.82 5.40
CA VAL A 173 -1.63 3.83 4.46
C VAL A 173 -0.67 4.11 3.31
N MET A 174 -1.21 4.79 2.32
CA MET A 174 -0.51 5.58 1.31
C MET A 174 -0.84 7.05 1.63
N SER A 175 0.14 7.89 1.96
CA SER A 175 -0.10 9.23 2.53
C SER A 175 -0.89 10.20 1.64
N TYR A 176 -0.99 9.93 0.33
CA TYR A 176 -1.84 10.69 -0.60
C TYR A 176 -3.12 9.95 -1.01
N CYS A 177 -3.34 8.72 -0.52
CA CYS A 177 -4.57 7.98 -0.76
C CYS A 177 -5.77 8.68 -0.08
N PRO A 178 -6.86 9.01 -0.82
CA PRO A 178 -8.02 9.65 -0.22
C PRO A 178 -8.68 8.85 0.91
N TYR A 179 -8.62 7.52 0.85
CA TYR A 179 -9.15 6.64 1.92
C TYR A 179 -8.15 6.43 3.05
N GLY A 180 -6.84 6.52 2.79
CA GLY A 180 -5.81 6.58 3.84
C GLY A 180 -6.02 7.80 4.72
N LEU A 181 -6.03 8.99 4.10
CA LEU A 181 -6.33 10.28 4.75
C LEU A 181 -7.69 10.28 5.49
N GLN A 182 -8.69 9.57 4.96
CA GLN A 182 -9.98 9.41 5.64
C GLN A 182 -9.83 8.66 6.97
N MET A 183 -9.04 7.58 6.97
CA MET A 183 -8.83 6.71 8.12
C MET A 183 -7.86 7.33 9.14
N GLU A 184 -6.84 8.09 8.68
CA GLU A 184 -5.99 8.91 9.54
C GLU A 184 -6.82 9.93 10.34
N LYS A 185 -7.73 10.65 9.68
CA LYS A 185 -8.66 11.57 10.35
C LYS A 185 -9.63 10.87 11.30
N ALA A 186 -9.92 9.59 11.09
CA ALA A 186 -10.72 8.78 12.00
C ALA A 186 -9.92 8.29 13.23
N ILE A 187 -8.65 7.88 13.05
CA ILE A 187 -7.81 7.35 14.14
C ILE A 187 -7.16 8.45 14.99
N LEU A 188 -6.91 9.64 14.46
CA LEU A 188 -6.25 10.76 15.17
C LEU A 188 -6.87 11.07 16.56
N PRO A 189 -8.20 11.24 16.72
CA PRO A 189 -8.80 11.43 18.05
C PRO A 189 -8.68 10.20 18.96
N VAL A 190 -8.48 9.01 18.40
CA VAL A 190 -8.25 7.76 19.16
C VAL A 190 -6.79 7.68 19.64
N MET A 191 -5.84 8.16 18.83
CA MET A 191 -4.42 8.31 19.22
C MET A 191 -4.26 9.29 20.39
N GLU A 192 -4.98 10.42 20.35
CA GLU A 192 -5.01 11.39 21.45
C GLU A 192 -5.67 10.80 22.71
N LEU A 193 -6.87 10.20 22.57
CA LEU A 193 -7.64 9.66 23.69
C LEU A 193 -6.96 8.45 24.37
N LEU A 194 -6.27 7.59 23.62
CA LEU A 194 -5.64 6.37 24.13
C LEU A 194 -4.11 6.49 24.25
N GLN A 195 -3.56 7.71 24.27
CA GLN A 195 -2.12 7.97 24.36
C GLN A 195 -1.52 7.25 25.58
N GLY A 196 -0.54 6.37 25.34
CA GLY A 196 0.09 5.54 26.37
C GLY A 196 -0.75 4.36 26.89
N LYS A 197 -2.04 4.25 26.52
CA LYS A 197 -2.92 3.10 26.83
C LYS A 197 -2.86 2.02 25.74
N ALA A 198 -2.72 2.43 24.49
CA ALA A 198 -2.45 1.57 23.34
C ALA A 198 -1.15 2.00 22.65
N GLU A 199 -0.59 1.14 21.81
CA GLU A 199 0.51 1.46 20.90
C GLU A 199 -0.08 1.64 19.50
N ILE A 200 -0.39 2.88 19.14
CA ILE A 200 -1.04 3.20 17.86
C ILE A 200 -0.01 3.85 16.94
N SER A 201 0.16 3.32 15.73
CA SER A 201 1.15 3.77 14.75
C SER A 201 0.58 3.79 13.33
N ILE A 202 1.08 4.71 12.52
CA ILE A 202 0.84 4.78 11.08
C ILE A 202 1.99 4.08 10.37
N LYS A 203 1.67 3.05 9.60
CA LYS A 203 2.58 2.31 8.74
C LYS A 203 2.25 2.57 7.28
N PHE A 204 3.11 2.10 6.39
CA PHE A 204 3.01 2.41 4.96
C PHE A 204 2.89 1.15 4.14
N CYS A 205 2.08 1.19 3.08
CA CYS A 205 2.08 0.17 2.04
C CYS A 205 3.49 0.03 1.45
N ASP A 206 3.87 -1.17 1.04
CA ASP A 206 5.22 -1.44 0.51
C ASP A 206 5.41 -1.04 -0.97
N TYR A 207 4.41 -0.38 -1.56
CA TYR A 207 4.44 0.24 -2.88
C TYR A 207 3.74 1.61 -2.88
N ILE A 208 4.00 2.40 -3.94
CA ILE A 208 3.63 3.81 -4.05
C ILE A 208 2.68 4.01 -5.23
N MET A 209 1.57 4.72 -5.03
CA MET A 209 0.61 5.06 -6.09
C MET A 209 0.64 6.55 -6.48
N HIS A 210 1.17 7.42 -5.63
CA HIS A 210 1.12 8.88 -5.82
C HIS A 210 2.50 9.52 -6.06
N ASN A 211 3.46 8.72 -6.57
CA ASN A 211 4.82 9.13 -6.97
C ASN A 211 5.67 9.71 -5.81
N LEU A 212 6.71 10.48 -6.16
CA LEU A 212 7.68 11.04 -5.22
C LEU A 212 7.10 11.80 -4.01
N PRO A 213 6.04 12.63 -4.12
CA PRO A 213 5.47 13.31 -2.94
C PRO A 213 5.05 12.36 -1.83
N GLU A 214 4.50 11.19 -2.18
CA GLU A 214 4.10 10.15 -1.23
C GLU A 214 5.31 9.42 -0.63
N ILE A 215 6.39 9.22 -1.38
CA ILE A 215 7.64 8.68 -0.85
C ILE A 215 8.23 9.64 0.20
N GLU A 216 8.28 10.93 -0.12
CA GLU A 216 8.78 11.97 0.77
C GLU A 216 7.93 12.10 2.03
N GLU A 217 6.60 12.05 1.90
CA GLU A 217 5.67 12.16 3.02
C GLU A 217 5.62 10.89 3.89
N ASN A 218 5.58 9.69 3.30
CA ASN A 218 5.68 8.44 4.06
C ASN A 218 6.98 8.42 4.88
N THR A 219 8.10 8.84 4.30
CA THR A 219 9.41 8.88 4.98
C THR A 219 9.44 9.93 6.08
N ARG A 220 8.83 11.10 5.85
CA ARG A 220 8.66 12.17 6.83
C ARG A 220 7.84 11.71 8.04
N GLN A 221 6.68 11.09 7.81
CA GLN A 221 5.81 10.57 8.86
C GLN A 221 6.46 9.41 9.63
N TYR A 222 7.16 8.50 8.95
CA TYR A 222 8.00 7.48 9.60
C TYR A 222 9.03 8.12 10.55
N CYS A 223 9.76 9.14 10.07
CA CYS A 223 10.80 9.80 10.85
C CYS A 223 10.27 10.64 12.03
N ILE A 224 9.11 11.28 11.89
CA ILE A 224 8.49 12.00 13.01
C ILE A 224 8.02 11.00 14.08
N GLN A 225 7.37 9.89 13.71
CA GLN A 225 7.02 8.83 14.68
C GLN A 225 8.24 8.20 15.36
N LYS A 226 9.37 8.09 14.66
CA LYS A 226 10.59 7.45 15.16
C LYS A 226 11.36 8.33 16.14
N GLU A 227 11.57 9.60 15.80
CA GLU A 227 12.49 10.49 16.54
C GLU A 227 11.77 11.56 17.39
N GLN A 228 10.51 11.90 17.07
CA GLN A 228 9.77 13.04 17.63
C GLN A 228 8.27 12.73 17.81
N ASN A 229 7.96 11.52 18.29
CA ASN A 229 6.60 10.95 18.27
C ASN A 229 5.55 11.80 19.00
N GLU A 230 5.97 12.57 20.00
CA GLU A 230 5.12 13.51 20.72
C GLU A 230 4.53 14.63 19.84
N LEU A 231 5.17 14.95 18.71
CA LEU A 231 4.72 15.94 17.73
C LEU A 231 3.88 15.32 16.61
N PHE A 232 3.80 13.98 16.54
CA PHE A 232 3.25 13.29 15.37
C PHE A 232 1.75 13.51 15.18
N ILE A 233 0.96 13.53 16.26
CA ILE A 233 -0.50 13.77 16.19
C ILE A 233 -0.79 15.18 15.66
N ASP A 234 -0.06 16.20 16.12
CA ASP A 234 -0.20 17.58 15.66
C ASP A 234 0.23 17.73 14.20
N TYR A 235 1.36 17.11 13.82
CA TYR A 235 1.84 17.10 12.44
C TYR A 235 0.85 16.43 11.48
N LEU A 236 0.44 15.19 11.77
CA LEU A 236 -0.45 14.41 10.93
C LEU A 236 -1.85 15.03 10.86
N GLY A 237 -2.36 15.54 11.98
CA GLY A 237 -3.62 16.27 12.04
C GLY A 237 -3.63 17.54 11.19
N CYS A 238 -2.50 18.24 11.11
CA CYS A 238 -2.32 19.34 10.17
C CYS A 238 -2.24 18.85 8.72
N PHE A 239 -1.37 17.86 8.43
CA PHE A 239 -1.13 17.37 7.07
C PHE A 239 -2.41 16.82 6.42
N ALA A 240 -3.18 16.00 7.14
CA ALA A 240 -4.44 15.44 6.64
C ALA A 240 -5.53 16.51 6.36
N GLN A 241 -5.38 17.72 6.91
CA GLN A 241 -6.24 18.86 6.61
C GLN A 241 -5.74 19.73 5.45
N SER A 242 -4.43 19.96 5.32
CA SER A 242 -3.88 20.95 4.39
C SER A 242 -3.22 20.35 3.15
N GLY A 243 -2.60 19.16 3.26
CA GLY A 243 -1.63 18.65 2.29
C GLY A 243 -0.31 19.45 2.22
N ASP A 244 -0.09 20.40 3.15
CA ASP A 244 1.08 21.28 3.19
C ASP A 244 2.03 20.84 4.32
N SER A 245 2.88 19.86 4.01
CA SER A 245 3.87 19.32 4.95
C SER A 245 4.79 20.42 5.51
N ALA A 246 5.14 21.45 4.73
CA ALA A 246 6.06 22.49 5.17
C ALA A 246 5.43 23.39 6.25
N ALA A 247 4.20 23.85 6.03
CA ALA A 247 3.46 24.60 7.06
C ALA A 247 3.17 23.75 8.31
N CYS A 248 2.94 22.44 8.14
CA CYS A 248 2.67 21.54 9.25
C CYS A 248 3.92 21.20 10.08
N LEU A 249 5.11 21.10 9.47
CA LEU A 249 6.37 20.98 10.20
C LEU A 249 6.64 22.22 11.07
N GLU A 250 6.42 23.42 10.54
CA GLU A 250 6.54 24.67 11.30
C GLU A 250 5.50 24.76 12.43
N SER A 251 4.24 24.42 12.14
CA SER A 251 3.15 24.50 13.12
C SER A 251 3.26 23.48 14.26
N ALA A 252 3.77 22.28 13.99
CA ALA A 252 4.02 21.25 15.01
C ALA A 252 5.37 21.45 15.73
N GLY A 253 6.22 22.37 15.26
CA GLY A 253 7.52 22.66 15.88
C GLY A 253 8.56 21.56 15.72
N VAL A 254 8.49 20.80 14.62
CA VAL A 254 9.39 19.66 14.34
C VAL A 254 10.83 20.13 14.16
N ASP A 255 11.78 19.50 14.85
CA ASP A 255 13.21 19.71 14.63
C ASP A 255 13.60 19.18 13.25
N GLN A 256 13.83 20.13 12.33
CA GLN A 256 14.20 19.85 10.95
C GLN A 256 15.54 19.12 10.84
N ALA A 257 16.50 19.36 11.74
CA ALA A 257 17.81 18.71 11.67
C ALA A 257 17.73 17.23 12.09
N MET A 258 16.89 16.90 13.07
CA MET A 258 16.57 15.50 13.41
C MET A 258 15.81 14.82 12.26
N LEU A 259 14.81 15.50 11.68
CA LEU A 259 14.03 14.99 10.55
C LEU A 259 14.89 14.71 9.31
N ASP A 260 15.74 15.66 8.91
CA ASP A 260 16.66 15.52 7.77
C ASP A 260 17.66 14.37 8.02
N SER A 261 18.19 14.28 9.25
CA SER A 261 19.11 13.20 9.64
C SER A 261 18.44 11.82 9.60
N CYS A 262 17.20 11.70 10.07
CA CYS A 262 16.44 10.46 9.99
C CYS A 262 16.09 10.11 8.54
N THR A 263 15.67 11.09 7.72
CA THR A 263 15.30 10.88 6.32
C THR A 263 16.49 10.34 5.52
N ALA A 264 17.68 10.92 5.71
CA ALA A 264 18.91 10.42 5.09
C ALA A 264 19.33 9.03 5.60
N ALA A 265 19.13 8.75 6.90
CA ALA A 265 19.41 7.42 7.46
C ALA A 265 18.43 6.37 6.93
N ALA A 266 17.15 6.69 6.78
CA ALA A 266 16.13 5.82 6.20
C ALA A 266 16.43 5.51 4.73
N ASP A 267 16.76 6.51 3.91
CA ASP A 267 17.17 6.27 2.51
C ASP A 267 18.43 5.38 2.43
N GLN A 268 19.40 5.56 3.32
CA GLN A 268 20.59 4.71 3.38
C GLN A 268 20.28 3.27 3.83
N GLU A 269 19.38 3.09 4.80
CA GLU A 269 19.00 1.78 5.37
C GLU A 269 18.14 0.96 4.39
N PHE A 270 17.17 1.63 3.76
CA PHE A 270 16.11 1.00 2.96
C PHE A 270 16.31 1.13 1.44
N GLY A 271 17.19 2.02 0.98
CA GLY A 271 17.44 2.25 -0.45
C GLY A 271 16.28 2.93 -1.18
N ILE A 272 15.48 3.74 -0.47
CA ILE A 272 14.18 4.28 -0.91
C ILE A 272 14.30 4.99 -2.27
N MET A 273 15.20 5.96 -2.38
CA MET A 273 15.45 6.70 -3.61
C MET A 273 16.17 5.85 -4.66
N GLY A 274 16.90 4.81 -4.25
CA GLY A 274 17.46 3.82 -5.17
C GLY A 274 16.39 3.05 -5.92
N LEU A 275 15.39 2.53 -5.20
CA LEU A 275 14.26 1.78 -5.74
C LEU A 275 13.31 2.69 -6.54
N TYR A 276 13.09 3.92 -6.11
CA TYR A 276 12.33 4.90 -6.89
C TYR A 276 12.98 5.18 -8.26
N ASN A 277 14.30 5.36 -8.30
CA ASN A 277 15.01 5.66 -9.55
C ASN A 277 15.22 4.44 -10.46
N ASP A 278 15.04 3.21 -9.96
CA ASP A 278 15.10 1.98 -10.75
C ASP A 278 13.69 1.48 -11.11
N SER A 279 13.16 1.98 -12.23
CA SER A 279 11.86 1.55 -12.76
C SER A 279 11.79 0.07 -13.16
N SER A 280 12.92 -0.66 -13.20
CA SER A 280 12.89 -2.11 -13.39
C SER A 280 12.55 -2.89 -12.12
N SER A 281 12.59 -2.23 -10.95
CA SER A 281 12.20 -2.79 -9.65
C SER A 281 10.74 -2.53 -9.26
N TRP A 282 10.02 -1.70 -10.02
CA TRP A 282 8.66 -1.27 -9.72
C TRP A 282 7.66 -2.43 -9.78
N LEU A 283 6.74 -2.49 -8.82
CA LEU A 283 5.64 -3.45 -8.77
C LEU A 283 4.79 -3.30 -10.04
N SER A 284 4.59 -4.43 -10.73
CA SER A 284 3.95 -4.50 -12.05
C SER A 284 4.55 -3.57 -13.13
N GLY A 285 5.76 -3.03 -12.91
CA GLY A 285 6.40 -2.05 -13.78
C GLY A 285 5.82 -0.62 -13.69
N VAL A 286 4.92 -0.35 -12.74
CA VAL A 286 4.18 0.92 -12.64
C VAL A 286 4.33 1.60 -11.28
N TYR A 287 4.42 0.83 -10.18
CA TYR A 287 4.41 1.38 -8.83
C TYR A 287 5.79 1.25 -8.15
N PRO A 288 6.45 2.35 -7.74
CA PRO A 288 7.69 2.29 -6.98
C PRO A 288 7.54 1.47 -5.69
N ILE A 289 8.58 0.72 -5.31
CA ILE A 289 8.64 -0.01 -4.04
C ILE A 289 9.04 0.94 -2.90
N TYR A 290 8.39 0.79 -1.74
CA TYR A 290 8.64 1.56 -0.52
C TYR A 290 8.90 0.63 0.69
N PRO A 291 10.16 0.20 0.91
CA PRO A 291 10.39 -1.01 1.69
C PRO A 291 10.46 -0.82 3.22
N VAL A 292 10.03 0.33 3.75
CA VAL A 292 10.19 0.69 5.18
C VAL A 292 9.40 -0.25 6.11
N HIS A 293 8.28 -0.80 5.65
CA HIS A 293 7.43 -1.73 6.41
C HIS A 293 7.11 -3.03 5.65
N THR A 294 7.93 -3.44 4.68
CA THR A 294 7.64 -4.64 3.85
C THR A 294 7.43 -5.90 4.69
N ALA A 295 8.21 -6.08 5.77
CA ALA A 295 8.10 -7.26 6.62
C ALA A 295 6.72 -7.39 7.27
N GLU A 296 6.11 -6.27 7.67
CA GLU A 296 4.76 -6.26 8.26
C GLU A 296 3.65 -6.28 7.19
N ASN A 297 3.87 -5.67 6.01
CA ASN A 297 2.96 -5.83 4.87
C ASN A 297 2.87 -7.32 4.45
N GLU A 298 4.01 -8.01 4.32
CA GLU A 298 4.08 -9.44 4.04
C GLU A 298 3.48 -10.29 5.18
N MET A 299 3.71 -9.92 6.45
CA MET A 299 3.21 -10.67 7.61
C MET A 299 1.69 -10.65 7.73
N TYR A 300 1.07 -9.51 7.44
CA TYR A 300 -0.37 -9.31 7.59
C TYR A 300 -1.15 -9.44 6.28
N GLY A 301 -0.46 -9.49 5.13
CA GLY A 301 -1.10 -9.56 3.80
C GLY A 301 -1.65 -8.22 3.33
N VAL A 302 -1.07 -7.09 3.76
CA VAL A 302 -1.53 -5.74 3.42
C VAL A 302 -1.44 -5.51 1.92
N GLY A 303 -2.60 -5.44 1.26
CA GLY A 303 -2.72 -5.23 -0.18
C GLY A 303 -3.05 -3.79 -0.61
N GLY A 304 -3.21 -2.85 0.32
CA GLY A 304 -3.61 -1.48 -0.02
C GLY A 304 -3.83 -0.56 1.19
N SER A 305 -4.41 0.61 0.91
CA SER A 305 -4.65 1.68 1.88
C SER A 305 -6.13 2.08 1.92
N PRO A 306 -6.77 2.19 3.10
CA PRO A 306 -6.25 1.86 4.43
C PRO A 306 -6.41 0.37 4.76
N THR A 307 -5.45 -0.20 5.50
CA THR A 307 -5.62 -1.51 6.17
C THR A 307 -5.34 -1.33 7.66
N LEU A 308 -6.28 -1.73 8.53
CA LEU A 308 -6.16 -1.60 9.98
C LEU A 308 -5.88 -2.97 10.61
N ILE A 309 -4.73 -3.08 11.28
CA ILE A 309 -4.34 -4.26 12.05
C ILE A 309 -4.42 -3.95 13.55
N ILE A 310 -5.06 -4.82 14.33
CA ILE A 310 -5.12 -4.75 15.79
C ILE A 310 -4.64 -6.08 16.38
N ASN A 311 -3.56 -6.03 17.16
CA ASN A 311 -2.90 -7.21 17.75
C ASN A 311 -2.61 -8.33 16.73
N GLY A 312 -2.21 -7.94 15.51
CA GLY A 312 -1.86 -8.85 14.42
C GLY A 312 -3.04 -9.46 13.66
N ALA A 313 -4.28 -9.02 13.92
CA ALA A 313 -5.45 -9.37 13.13
C ALA A 313 -5.96 -8.16 12.34
N GLU A 314 -6.34 -8.34 11.08
CA GLU A 314 -7.02 -7.30 10.31
C GLU A 314 -8.43 -7.04 10.87
N VAL A 315 -8.84 -5.77 10.87
CA VAL A 315 -10.12 -5.31 11.41
C VAL A 315 -10.76 -4.28 10.48
N SER A 316 -11.92 -4.64 9.92
CA SER A 316 -12.75 -3.70 9.16
C SER A 316 -13.61 -2.85 10.11
N VAL A 317 -13.61 -1.53 9.91
CA VAL A 317 -14.38 -0.57 10.71
C VAL A 317 -14.93 0.56 9.83
N ASP A 318 -16.05 1.16 10.26
CA ASP A 318 -16.44 2.47 9.76
C ASP A 318 -15.34 3.50 10.06
N ARG A 319 -15.04 4.35 9.07
CA ARG A 319 -14.00 5.40 9.18
C ARG A 319 -14.51 6.62 9.96
N SER A 320 -15.07 6.37 11.14
CA SER A 320 -15.48 7.36 12.13
C SER A 320 -14.67 7.17 13.43
N PRO A 321 -14.30 8.26 14.13
CA PRO A 321 -13.56 8.15 15.39
C PRO A 321 -14.18 7.23 16.45
N GLU A 322 -15.51 7.21 16.55
CA GLU A 322 -16.20 6.34 17.50
C GLU A 322 -16.06 4.85 17.14
N ALA A 323 -16.19 4.47 15.87
CA ALA A 323 -16.05 3.07 15.43
C ALA A 323 -14.61 2.56 15.57
N VAL A 324 -13.62 3.37 15.17
CA VAL A 324 -12.18 3.05 15.36
C VAL A 324 -11.87 2.86 16.85
N LYS A 325 -12.34 3.78 17.71
CA LYS A 325 -12.18 3.66 19.17
C LYS A 325 -12.84 2.40 19.71
N GLN A 326 -14.06 2.05 19.27
CA GLN A 326 -14.75 0.84 19.71
C GLN A 326 -13.95 -0.44 19.38
N ALA A 327 -13.38 -0.53 18.17
CA ALA A 327 -12.53 -1.65 17.78
C ALA A 327 -11.28 -1.75 18.68
N VAL A 328 -10.51 -0.66 18.84
CA VAL A 328 -9.32 -0.63 19.70
C VAL A 328 -9.67 -0.95 21.16
N CYS A 329 -10.77 -0.40 21.67
CA CYS A 329 -11.25 -0.65 23.03
C CYS A 329 -11.70 -2.11 23.25
N SER A 330 -12.22 -2.78 22.22
CA SER A 330 -12.57 -4.20 22.29
C SER A 330 -11.34 -5.11 22.41
N ALA A 331 -10.17 -4.67 21.92
CA ALA A 331 -8.91 -5.41 21.98
C ALA A 331 -8.22 -5.39 23.36
N PHE A 332 -8.74 -4.64 24.33
CA PHE A 332 -8.22 -4.70 25.70
C PHE A 332 -8.72 -5.95 26.45
N ASN A 333 -7.83 -6.54 27.26
CA ASN A 333 -8.19 -7.47 28.34
C ASN A 333 -9.05 -6.76 29.40
N VAL A 334 -8.64 -5.56 29.79
CA VAL A 334 -9.36 -4.65 30.69
C VAL A 334 -9.36 -3.27 30.05
N ALA A 335 -10.51 -2.85 29.52
CA ALA A 335 -10.61 -1.56 28.84
C ALA A 335 -10.34 -0.39 29.82
N PRO A 336 -9.52 0.60 29.43
CA PRO A 336 -9.25 1.78 30.25
C PRO A 336 -10.47 2.72 30.30
N GLU A 337 -10.52 3.64 31.26
CA GLU A 337 -11.70 4.51 31.46
C GLU A 337 -12.00 5.42 30.26
N GLU A 338 -10.95 5.79 29.52
CA GLU A 338 -11.01 6.55 28.27
C GLU A 338 -11.91 5.89 27.21
N CYS A 339 -12.02 4.56 27.19
CA CYS A 339 -12.92 3.84 26.28
C CYS A 339 -14.42 4.13 26.51
N SER A 340 -14.79 4.69 27.67
CA SER A 340 -16.17 5.11 27.97
C SER A 340 -16.50 6.52 27.46
N GLN A 341 -15.52 7.28 26.96
CA GLN A 341 -15.76 8.59 26.36
C GLN A 341 -16.33 8.44 24.95
N ALA A 342 -17.31 9.28 24.58
CA ALA A 342 -17.87 9.29 23.24
C ALA A 342 -17.04 10.17 22.30
N LEU A 343 -16.69 9.65 21.12
CA LEU A 343 -16.09 10.41 20.03
C LEU A 343 -17.14 10.67 18.93
N SER A 344 -16.73 11.35 17.85
CA SER A 344 -17.60 11.57 16.70
C SER A 344 -18.00 10.25 16.03
N THR A 345 -19.31 10.04 15.86
CA THR A 345 -19.87 8.97 15.02
C THR A 345 -19.93 9.35 13.54
N ALA A 346 -19.63 10.59 13.17
CA ALA A 346 -19.62 11.00 11.78
C ALA A 346 -18.34 10.47 11.09
N VAL A 347 -18.52 9.82 9.94
CA VAL A 347 -17.41 9.35 9.10
C VAL A 347 -16.64 10.55 8.57
N ALA A 348 -15.31 10.47 8.58
CA ALA A 348 -14.44 11.53 8.07
C ALA A 348 -14.61 11.71 6.54
N SER A 349 -14.35 12.91 6.03
CA SER A 349 -14.25 13.14 4.58
C SER A 349 -13.04 12.40 3.98
N SER A 350 -13.14 11.93 2.75
CA SER A 350 -11.99 11.37 2.01
C SER A 350 -11.08 12.47 1.46
N GLY A 351 -9.77 12.19 1.38
CA GLY A 351 -8.76 13.13 0.89
C GLY A 351 -8.42 14.23 1.90
N PHE A 352 -7.68 15.24 1.45
CA PHE A 352 -7.31 16.38 2.29
C PHE A 352 -8.52 17.22 2.70
N GLY A 353 -8.45 17.80 3.91
CA GLY A 353 -9.44 18.74 4.42
C GLY A 353 -10.28 18.17 5.57
N GLY A 354 -10.96 19.06 6.29
CA GLY A 354 -11.88 18.69 7.37
C GLY A 354 -13.25 18.22 6.87
N GLY A 355 -14.16 17.99 7.83
CA GLY A 355 -15.56 17.67 7.58
C GLY A 355 -15.89 16.18 7.52
N THR A 356 -17.14 15.89 7.17
CA THR A 356 -17.75 14.57 7.23
C THR A 356 -18.04 14.02 5.83
N GLY A 357 -17.70 12.76 5.59
CA GLY A 357 -17.99 12.03 4.35
C GLY A 357 -19.16 11.06 4.49
N ALA A 358 -19.55 10.43 3.39
CA ALA A 358 -20.43 9.27 3.42
C ALA A 358 -19.67 8.02 3.90
N SER A 359 -20.35 7.13 4.61
CA SER A 359 -19.79 5.84 5.04
C SER A 359 -19.51 4.94 3.84
N SER A 360 -18.24 4.79 3.46
CA SER A 360 -17.79 3.68 2.63
C SER A 360 -17.04 2.67 3.51
N SER A 361 -17.79 1.71 4.05
CA SER A 361 -17.26 0.47 4.64
C SER A 361 -16.68 -0.44 3.55
N GLY A 362 -15.69 0.07 2.83
CA GLY A 362 -14.86 -0.72 1.94
C GLY A 362 -13.94 -1.58 2.77
N SER A 363 -14.38 -2.82 3.02
CA SER A 363 -13.46 -3.95 3.18
C SER A 363 -12.59 -4.04 1.91
N CYS A 364 -11.36 -4.53 2.04
CA CYS A 364 -10.70 -5.19 0.91
C CYS A 364 -11.15 -6.66 0.81
#